data_AF-A0A662GT95-F1
#
_entry.id   AF-A0A662GT95-F1
#
_cell.length_a   1.000
_cell.length_b   1.000
_cell.length_c   1.000
_cell.angle_alpha   90.00
_cell.angle_beta   90.00
_cell.angle_gamma   90.00
#
_symmetry.space_group_name_H-M   'P 1'
#
loop_
_entity.id
_entity.type
_entity.pdbx_description
1 polymer ?
#
loop_
_entity_poly.entity_id
_entity_poly.type
_entity_poly.pdbx_seq_one_letter_code
_entity_poly.pdbx_strand_id
1 'polypeptide(L)'
;MSSRRAVVAEILTTGTEILMGKVVNTNASWLARRLTEMGVVVRRATSVPDDVDEIASCVREALNRGVDLLVVTGGLGPSRDDVTGEAIARALDLRCSLNEAALDMVAERLRARGLELTESRAKMAMMPEGATPIPNPVGVAPGVLIEAGGALIVALPGVPREMRAMFDEHVAPLVRGLSRGSFVEGSVVVRGLPESDLAQVLESLTEGLECDVYAKTRVVSPGVVEVYVTATRSECRGALAELIEAVEREVVKMGGEVVSARLSGPTR
;
A
#
# COMPACT_ATOMS: atom_id res chain seq x y z
N MET A 1 -7.39 -15.73 -23.91
CA MET A 1 -7.66 -15.59 -22.46
C MET A 1 -7.60 -14.11 -22.15
N SER A 2 -8.73 -13.49 -21.78
CA SER A 2 -8.84 -12.03 -21.64
C SER A 2 -7.80 -11.51 -20.65
N SER A 3 -6.92 -10.62 -21.11
CA SER A 3 -6.04 -9.81 -20.26
C SER A 3 -6.92 -9.14 -19.19
N ARG A 4 -6.85 -9.61 -17.93
CA ARG A 4 -7.51 -8.90 -16.83
C ARG A 4 -6.69 -7.65 -16.56
N ARG A 5 -7.34 -6.49 -16.66
CA ARG A 5 -6.78 -5.19 -16.27
C ARG A 5 -6.19 -5.29 -14.86
N ALA A 6 -5.05 -4.63 -14.64
CA ALA A 6 -4.40 -4.58 -13.34
C ALA A 6 -5.32 -3.99 -12.27
N VAL A 7 -5.29 -4.56 -11.07
CA VAL A 7 -6.02 -4.05 -9.90
C VAL A 7 -5.43 -2.71 -9.50
N VAL A 8 -6.30 -1.71 -9.30
CA VAL A 8 -5.92 -0.35 -8.95
C VAL A 8 -6.29 -0.07 -7.50
N ALA A 9 -5.34 0.41 -6.72
CA ALA A 9 -5.57 0.86 -5.36
C ALA A 9 -5.26 2.33 -5.14
N GLU A 10 -5.94 2.92 -4.15
CA GLU A 10 -5.53 4.17 -3.52
C GLU A 10 -5.31 3.97 -2.02
N ILE A 11 -4.44 4.80 -1.44
CA ILE A 11 -4.14 4.81 -0.01
C ILE A 11 -4.58 6.16 0.56
N LEU A 12 -5.35 6.13 1.63
CA LEU A 12 -5.76 7.32 2.39
C LEU A 12 -5.19 7.23 3.81
N THR A 13 -4.41 8.22 4.22
CA THR A 13 -3.92 8.34 5.59
C THR A 13 -4.66 9.48 6.27
N THR A 14 -5.22 9.22 7.45
CA THR A 14 -5.75 10.27 8.33
C THR A 14 -4.84 10.40 9.54
N GLY A 15 -4.54 11.65 9.90
CA GLY A 15 -3.67 11.98 11.01
C GLY A 15 -3.11 13.37 10.84
N THR A 16 -3.58 14.30 11.66
CA THR A 16 -3.13 15.70 11.65
C THR A 16 -1.61 15.81 11.87
N GLU A 17 -1.04 14.92 12.68
CA GLU A 17 0.39 14.80 12.92
C GLU A 17 1.21 14.43 11.67
N ILE A 18 0.60 13.73 10.71
CA ILE A 18 1.20 13.44 9.40
C ILE A 18 1.31 14.73 8.59
N LEU A 19 0.23 15.52 8.54
CA LEU A 19 0.20 16.80 7.82
C LEU A 19 1.12 17.86 8.44
N MET A 20 1.27 17.86 9.77
CA MET A 20 2.23 18.72 10.46
C MET A 20 3.69 18.26 10.29
N GLY A 21 3.94 17.11 9.66
CA GLY A 21 5.29 16.54 9.53
C GLY A 21 5.91 16.09 10.86
N LYS A 22 5.11 15.91 11.92
CA LYS A 22 5.57 15.37 13.21
C LYS A 22 5.93 13.90 13.10
N VAL A 23 5.21 13.18 12.24
CA VAL A 23 5.39 11.76 11.98
C VAL A 23 5.55 11.57 10.47
N VAL A 24 6.62 10.86 10.07
CA VAL A 24 6.79 10.46 8.68
C VAL A 24 5.74 9.40 8.34
N ASN A 25 5.03 9.57 7.23
CA ASN A 25 4.00 8.63 6.78
C ASN A 25 4.61 7.31 6.25
N THR A 26 5.14 6.50 7.16
CA THR A 26 5.72 5.19 6.84
C THR A 26 4.66 4.13 6.54
N ASN A 27 3.42 4.33 6.97
CA ASN A 27 2.31 3.43 6.67
C ASN A 27 1.98 3.45 5.18
N ALA A 28 1.83 4.64 4.58
CA ALA A 28 1.58 4.76 3.15
C ALA A 28 2.71 4.12 2.31
N SER A 29 3.97 4.39 2.66
CA SER A 29 5.12 3.79 1.97
C SER A 29 5.14 2.26 2.09
N TRP A 30 4.82 1.71 3.28
CA TRP A 30 4.78 0.27 3.49
C TRP A 30 3.61 -0.37 2.71
N LEU A 31 2.41 0.19 2.81
CA LEU A 31 1.24 -0.27 2.07
C LEU A 31 1.47 -0.22 0.56
N ALA A 32 2.05 0.87 0.05
CA ALA A 32 2.37 1.01 -1.37
C ALA A 32 3.31 -0.10 -1.85
N ARG A 33 4.38 -0.36 -1.09
CA ARG A 33 5.30 -1.46 -1.38
C ARG A 33 4.59 -2.81 -1.36
N ARG A 34 3.83 -3.12 -0.31
CA ARG A 34 3.16 -4.43 -0.17
C ARG A 34 2.11 -4.67 -1.23
N LEU A 35 1.31 -3.67 -1.57
CA LEU A 35 0.34 -3.75 -2.66
C LEU A 35 1.03 -3.96 -4.01
N THR A 36 2.11 -3.23 -4.27
CA THR A 36 2.91 -3.38 -5.50
C THR A 36 3.52 -4.78 -5.60
N GLU A 37 4.03 -5.33 -4.49
CA GLU A 37 4.54 -6.71 -4.41
C GLU A 37 3.46 -7.76 -4.76
N MET A 38 2.18 -7.40 -4.62
CA MET A 38 1.01 -8.22 -4.95
C MET A 38 0.43 -7.92 -6.34
N GLY A 39 1.15 -7.14 -7.15
CA GLY A 39 0.76 -6.77 -8.51
C GLY A 39 -0.39 -5.76 -8.56
N VAL A 40 -0.66 -5.04 -7.47
CA VAL A 40 -1.63 -3.94 -7.42
C VAL A 40 -0.94 -2.64 -7.80
N VAL A 41 -1.58 -1.87 -8.68
CA VAL A 41 -1.11 -0.54 -9.07
C VAL A 41 -1.66 0.48 -8.07
N VAL A 42 -0.78 1.01 -7.21
CA VAL A 42 -1.14 2.11 -6.31
C VAL A 42 -1.09 3.42 -7.08
N ARG A 43 -2.26 3.99 -7.35
CA ARG A 43 -2.41 5.18 -8.20
C ARG A 43 -2.22 6.49 -7.44
N ARG A 44 -2.64 6.53 -6.18
CA ARG A 44 -2.59 7.73 -5.34
C ARG A 44 -2.44 7.34 -3.88
N ALA A 45 -1.65 8.13 -3.17
CA ALA A 45 -1.59 8.14 -1.71
C ALA A 45 -1.89 9.56 -1.24
N THR A 46 -2.92 9.73 -0.41
CA THR A 46 -3.39 11.02 0.10
C THR A 46 -3.29 11.04 1.62
N SER A 47 -2.93 12.18 2.21
CA SER A 47 -3.01 12.40 3.66
C SER A 47 -3.99 13.55 3.95
N VAL A 48 -4.85 13.38 4.93
CA VAL A 48 -5.90 14.33 5.34
C VAL A 48 -5.90 14.52 6.86
N PRO A 49 -6.45 15.63 7.39
CA PRO A 49 -6.61 15.78 8.83
C PRO A 49 -7.67 14.83 9.38
N ASP A 50 -7.73 14.72 10.71
CA ASP A 50 -8.75 13.94 11.41
C ASP A 50 -10.11 14.66 11.42
N ASP A 51 -10.68 14.78 10.22
CA ASP A 51 -11.94 15.47 9.94
C ASP A 51 -12.86 14.58 9.11
N VAL A 52 -14.12 14.50 9.54
CA VAL A 52 -15.12 13.61 8.96
C VAL A 52 -15.42 13.96 7.50
N ASP A 53 -15.50 15.25 7.17
CA ASP A 53 -15.85 15.72 5.82
C ASP A 53 -14.68 15.58 4.85
N GLU A 54 -13.47 15.88 5.29
CA GLU A 54 -12.24 15.70 4.49
C GLU A 54 -12.00 14.22 4.13
N ILE A 55 -12.09 13.33 5.13
CA ILE A 55 -11.96 11.88 4.90
C ILE A 55 -13.09 11.40 3.98
N ALA A 56 -14.34 11.79 4.25
CA ALA A 56 -15.48 11.37 3.45
C ALA A 56 -15.37 11.84 1.99
N SER A 57 -14.90 13.07 1.76
CA SER A 57 -14.63 13.59 0.42
C SER A 57 -13.61 12.73 -0.31
N CYS A 58 -12.46 12.45 0.32
CA CYS A 58 -11.41 11.61 -0.28
C CYS A 58 -11.90 10.19 -0.62
N VAL A 59 -12.73 9.59 0.24
CA VAL A 59 -13.35 8.28 -0.03
C VAL A 59 -14.24 8.35 -1.27
N ARG A 60 -15.16 9.33 -1.36
CA ARG A 60 -16.03 9.50 -2.53
C ARG A 60 -15.23 9.73 -3.80
N GLU A 61 -14.20 10.56 -3.74
CA GLU A 61 -13.35 10.83 -4.88
C GLU A 61 -12.61 9.58 -5.37
N ALA A 62 -12.09 8.75 -4.46
CA ALA A 62 -11.43 7.50 -4.82
C ALA A 62 -12.40 6.55 -5.54
N LEU A 63 -13.63 6.41 -5.03
CA LEU A 63 -14.68 5.64 -5.67
C LEU A 63 -15.05 6.18 -7.06
N ASN A 64 -15.21 7.51 -7.18
CA ASN A 64 -15.47 8.17 -8.46
C ASN A 64 -14.36 7.95 -9.50
N ARG A 65 -13.11 7.75 -9.06
CA ARG A 65 -11.97 7.41 -9.91
C ARG A 65 -11.93 5.93 -10.34
N GLY A 66 -12.86 5.10 -9.84
CA GLY A 66 -12.99 3.69 -10.19
C GLY A 66 -11.79 2.86 -9.73
N VAL A 67 -11.44 2.98 -8.44
CA VAL A 67 -10.45 2.11 -7.79
C VAL A 67 -11.09 0.76 -7.47
N ASP A 68 -10.30 -0.31 -7.47
CA ASP A 68 -10.75 -1.64 -7.03
C ASP A 68 -10.56 -1.82 -5.51
N LEU A 69 -9.61 -1.07 -4.92
CA LEU A 69 -9.25 -1.12 -3.51
C LEU A 69 -8.95 0.28 -2.97
N LEU A 70 -9.51 0.62 -1.82
CA LEU A 70 -9.13 1.79 -1.03
C LEU A 70 -8.65 1.33 0.34
N VAL A 71 -7.39 1.60 0.68
CA VAL A 71 -6.84 1.32 2.02
C VAL A 71 -6.73 2.62 2.80
N VAL A 72 -7.53 2.74 3.85
CA VAL A 72 -7.49 3.85 4.82
C VAL A 72 -6.66 3.44 6.04
N THR A 73 -5.81 4.31 6.55
CA THR A 73 -5.04 4.07 7.78
C THR A 73 -5.09 5.28 8.73
N GLY A 74 -5.35 5.01 10.01
CA GLY A 74 -5.53 6.03 11.05
C GLY A 74 -6.98 6.17 11.51
N GLY A 75 -7.20 6.88 12.63
CA GLY A 75 -8.51 7.31 13.10
C GLY A 75 -9.50 6.21 13.53
N LEU A 76 -9.02 5.06 14.03
CA LEU A 76 -9.84 3.94 14.52
C LEU A 76 -9.77 3.72 16.04
N GLY A 77 -9.00 4.53 16.76
CA GLY A 77 -8.83 4.41 18.19
C GLY A 77 -10.04 4.90 19.02
N PRO A 78 -9.88 4.97 20.35
CA PRO A 78 -10.96 5.35 21.27
C PRO A 78 -11.09 6.87 21.45
N SER A 79 -10.25 7.68 20.80
CA SER A 79 -10.20 9.13 21.01
C SER A 79 -11.32 9.83 20.24
N ARG A 80 -11.51 11.13 20.50
CA ARG A 80 -12.59 11.91 19.86
C ARG A 80 -12.32 12.16 18.37
N ASP A 81 -11.07 12.41 18.04
CA ASP A 81 -10.50 12.59 16.71
C ASP A 81 -10.40 11.29 15.90
N ASP A 82 -10.57 10.11 16.52
CA ASP A 82 -10.70 8.86 15.78
C ASP A 82 -12.07 8.77 15.08
N VAL A 83 -12.15 9.27 13.85
CA VAL A 83 -13.42 9.47 13.11
C VAL A 83 -13.51 8.69 11.79
N THR A 84 -12.56 7.81 11.48
CA THR A 84 -12.48 7.12 10.18
C THR A 84 -13.72 6.29 9.86
N GLY A 85 -14.23 5.53 10.82
CA GLY A 85 -15.45 4.72 10.63
C GLY A 85 -16.68 5.59 10.32
N GLU A 86 -16.82 6.71 11.02
CA GLU A 86 -17.89 7.69 10.78
C GLU A 86 -17.76 8.36 9.41
N ALA A 87 -16.55 8.74 9.03
CA ALA A 87 -16.28 9.35 7.74
C ALA A 87 -16.55 8.42 6.55
N ILE A 88 -16.20 7.13 6.67
CA ILE A 88 -16.55 6.14 5.65
C ILE A 88 -18.07 5.98 5.55
N ALA A 89 -18.79 5.93 6.69
CA ALA A 89 -20.24 5.85 6.68
C ALA A 89 -20.86 7.06 5.97
N ARG A 90 -20.38 8.27 6.28
CA ARG A 90 -20.81 9.52 5.63
C ARG A 90 -20.48 9.55 4.14
N ALA A 91 -19.35 9.00 3.72
CA ALA A 91 -18.97 8.93 2.31
C ALA A 91 -19.96 8.08 1.50
N LEU A 92 -20.43 6.99 2.10
CA LEU A 92 -21.29 5.98 1.50
C LEU A 92 -22.79 6.22 1.71
N ASP A 93 -23.16 7.31 2.38
CA ASP A 93 -24.55 7.61 2.80
C ASP A 93 -25.16 6.48 3.65
N LEU A 94 -24.35 5.93 4.56
CA LEU A 94 -24.72 4.88 5.50
C LEU A 94 -24.76 5.43 6.93
N ARG A 95 -25.52 4.75 7.80
CA ARG A 95 -25.44 5.01 9.24
C ARG A 95 -24.14 4.44 9.80
N CYS A 96 -23.53 5.16 10.74
CA CYS A 96 -22.46 4.64 11.58
C CYS A 96 -23.09 4.10 12.86
N SER A 97 -23.07 2.79 13.04
CA SER A 97 -23.74 2.10 14.16
C SER A 97 -22.78 1.17 14.87
N LEU A 98 -23.15 0.81 16.10
CA LEU A 98 -22.42 -0.19 16.87
C LEU A 98 -22.50 -1.54 16.15
N ASN A 99 -21.36 -2.16 15.90
CA ASN A 99 -21.29 -3.52 15.39
C ASN A 99 -20.99 -4.47 16.53
N GLU A 100 -21.94 -5.35 16.86
CA GLU A 100 -21.85 -6.28 17.99
C GLU A 100 -20.62 -7.20 17.90
N ALA A 101 -20.29 -7.69 16.70
CA ALA A 101 -19.11 -8.54 16.52
C ALA A 101 -17.80 -7.78 16.77
N ALA A 102 -17.71 -6.51 16.36
CA ALA A 102 -16.57 -5.67 16.73
C ALA A 102 -16.55 -5.36 18.23
N LEU A 103 -17.70 -5.13 18.84
CA LEU A 103 -17.78 -4.87 20.28
C LEU A 103 -17.25 -6.06 21.08
N ASP A 104 -17.62 -7.27 20.67
CA ASP A 104 -17.10 -8.51 21.26
C ASP A 104 -15.59 -8.61 21.10
N MET A 105 -15.04 -8.32 19.92
CA MET A 105 -13.58 -8.29 19.69
C MET A 105 -12.89 -7.27 20.60
N VAL A 106 -13.44 -6.07 20.74
CA VAL A 106 -12.90 -5.01 21.61
C VAL A 106 -12.95 -5.47 23.07
N ALA A 107 -14.08 -5.99 23.54
CA ALA A 107 -14.27 -6.44 24.91
C ALA A 107 -13.30 -7.58 25.27
N GLU A 108 -13.10 -8.54 24.37
CA GLU A 108 -12.14 -9.63 24.53
C GLU A 108 -10.71 -9.10 24.67
N ARG A 109 -10.29 -8.21 23.75
CA ARG A 109 -8.94 -7.61 23.76
C ARG A 109 -8.68 -6.77 24.99
N LEU A 110 -9.67 -6.03 25.48
CA LEU A 110 -9.57 -5.25 26.71
C LEU A 110 -9.47 -6.16 27.94
N ARG A 111 -10.32 -7.19 28.03
CA ARG A 111 -10.28 -8.16 29.13
C ARG A 111 -8.93 -8.87 29.21
N ALA A 112 -8.37 -9.29 28.08
CA ALA A 112 -7.05 -9.91 28.01
C ALA A 112 -5.92 -8.98 28.50
N ARG A 113 -6.13 -7.66 28.46
CA ARG A 113 -5.19 -6.64 28.95
C ARG A 113 -5.51 -6.14 30.36
N GLY A 114 -6.52 -6.70 31.03
CA GLY A 114 -6.98 -6.24 32.35
C GLY A 114 -7.61 -4.84 32.33
N LEU A 115 -8.18 -4.43 31.19
CA LEU A 115 -8.82 -3.13 31.01
C LEU A 115 -10.34 -3.27 30.93
N GLU A 116 -11.06 -2.25 31.44
CA GLU A 116 -12.51 -2.19 31.40
C GLU A 116 -13.05 -1.69 30.04
N LEU A 117 -14.26 -2.12 29.67
CA LEU A 117 -14.98 -1.58 28.52
C LEU A 117 -15.68 -0.27 28.90
N THR A 118 -15.08 0.86 28.55
CA THR A 118 -15.69 2.20 28.68
C THR A 118 -16.43 2.59 27.41
N GLU A 119 -17.29 3.61 27.47
CA GLU A 119 -17.98 4.15 26.29
C GLU A 119 -17.00 4.58 25.18
N SER A 120 -15.91 5.27 25.55
CA SER A 120 -14.84 5.66 24.60
C SER A 120 -14.17 4.45 23.93
N ARG A 121 -14.05 3.32 24.64
CA ARG A 121 -13.49 2.10 24.08
C ARG A 121 -14.50 1.35 23.22
N ALA A 122 -15.78 1.35 23.63
CA ALA A 122 -16.88 0.81 22.83
C ALA A 122 -17.04 1.56 21.49
N LYS A 123 -16.68 2.86 21.43
CA LYS A 123 -16.63 3.64 20.18
C LYS A 123 -15.80 2.96 19.09
N MET A 124 -14.74 2.21 19.43
CA MET A 124 -13.92 1.48 18.45
C MET A 124 -14.70 0.40 17.68
N ALA A 125 -15.90 0.03 18.14
CA ALA A 125 -16.82 -0.88 17.46
C ALA A 125 -17.88 -0.18 16.60
N MET A 126 -17.86 1.16 16.51
CA MET A 126 -18.73 1.93 15.63
C MET A 126 -18.18 1.88 14.20
N MET A 127 -19.01 1.47 13.25
CA MET A 127 -18.61 1.35 11.84
C MET A 127 -19.81 1.56 10.91
N PRO A 128 -19.59 1.74 9.59
CA PRO A 128 -20.67 1.81 8.61
C PRO A 128 -21.56 0.57 8.67
N GLU A 129 -22.87 0.74 8.54
CA GLU A 129 -23.80 -0.39 8.43
C GLU A 129 -23.42 -1.32 7.26
N GLY A 130 -23.42 -2.62 7.52
CA GLY A 130 -22.99 -3.64 6.54
C GLY A 130 -21.48 -3.87 6.48
N ALA A 131 -20.67 -3.11 7.23
CA ALA A 131 -19.24 -3.39 7.33
C ALA A 131 -18.95 -4.66 8.14
N THR A 132 -17.89 -5.37 7.76
CA THR A 132 -17.34 -6.53 8.45
C THR A 132 -16.13 -6.10 9.30
N PRO A 133 -16.08 -6.42 10.59
CA PRO A 133 -14.91 -6.13 11.42
C PRO A 133 -13.70 -6.99 11.01
N ILE A 134 -12.53 -6.36 10.95
CA ILE A 134 -11.24 -7.05 10.77
C ILE A 134 -10.58 -7.22 12.13
N PRO A 135 -10.27 -8.45 12.59
CA PRO A 135 -9.59 -8.67 13.86
C PRO A 135 -8.23 -7.95 13.91
N ASN A 136 -7.92 -7.38 15.08
CA ASN A 136 -6.61 -6.77 15.33
C ASN A 136 -5.78 -7.67 16.25
N PRO A 137 -4.82 -8.46 15.72
CA PRO A 137 -4.04 -9.40 16.53
C PRO A 137 -3.09 -8.72 17.51
N VAL A 138 -2.73 -7.46 17.29
CA VAL A 138 -1.70 -6.71 18.04
C VAL A 138 -2.31 -5.64 18.95
N GLY A 139 -3.37 -4.99 18.50
CA GLY A 139 -4.05 -3.86 19.15
C GLY A 139 -5.39 -4.22 19.78
N VAL A 140 -6.27 -3.22 19.87
CA VAL A 140 -7.64 -3.35 20.38
C VAL A 140 -8.66 -2.97 19.31
N ALA A 141 -8.44 -1.86 18.61
CA ALA A 141 -9.35 -1.36 17.58
C ALA A 141 -9.44 -2.34 16.41
N PRO A 142 -10.63 -2.91 16.10
CA PRO A 142 -10.83 -3.69 14.89
C PRO A 142 -10.74 -2.80 13.65
N GLY A 143 -10.38 -3.40 12.53
CA GLY A 143 -10.44 -2.73 11.23
C GLY A 143 -11.85 -2.77 10.66
N VAL A 144 -12.07 -2.02 9.59
CA VAL A 144 -13.35 -1.96 8.88
C VAL A 144 -13.15 -2.51 7.48
N LEU A 145 -14.03 -3.43 7.05
CA LEU A 145 -14.10 -3.94 5.69
C LEU A 145 -15.50 -3.68 5.12
N ILE A 146 -15.60 -2.99 3.99
CA ILE A 146 -16.89 -2.77 3.32
C ILE A 146 -16.70 -2.73 1.80
N GLU A 147 -17.65 -3.30 1.07
CA GLU A 147 -17.70 -3.19 -0.39
C GLU A 147 -18.67 -2.09 -0.79
N ALA A 148 -18.23 -1.17 -1.65
CA ALA A 148 -19.07 -0.08 -2.16
C ALA A 148 -18.58 0.38 -3.54
N GLY A 149 -19.52 0.67 -4.45
CA GLY A 149 -19.19 1.17 -5.79
C GLY A 149 -18.32 0.22 -6.64
N GLY A 150 -18.35 -1.09 -6.35
CA GLY A 150 -17.48 -2.08 -6.99
C GLY A 150 -16.04 -2.12 -6.45
N ALA A 151 -15.75 -1.35 -5.40
CA ALA A 151 -14.45 -1.30 -4.73
C ALA A 151 -14.52 -1.96 -3.34
N LEU A 152 -13.39 -2.52 -2.91
CA LEU A 152 -13.18 -2.93 -1.53
C LEU A 152 -12.59 -1.76 -0.74
N ILE A 153 -13.22 -1.36 0.36
CA ILE A 153 -12.72 -0.33 1.28
C ILE A 153 -12.27 -1.01 2.57
N VAL A 154 -11.03 -0.76 2.95
CA VAL A 154 -10.41 -1.32 4.16
C VAL A 154 -9.89 -0.18 5.03
N ALA A 155 -10.33 -0.07 6.28
CA ALA A 155 -9.73 0.83 7.26
C ALA A 155 -8.88 0.04 8.27
N LEU A 156 -7.64 0.48 8.46
CA LEU A 156 -6.67 -0.11 9.39
C LEU A 156 -6.21 0.93 10.44
N PRO A 157 -5.73 0.50 11.62
CA PRO A 157 -5.20 1.41 12.63
C PRO A 157 -4.01 2.25 12.12
N GLY A 158 -3.75 3.38 12.78
CA GLY A 158 -2.59 4.22 12.49
C GLY A 158 -1.27 3.65 13.03
N VAL A 159 -1.32 2.78 14.05
CA VAL A 159 -0.13 2.19 14.67
C VAL A 159 0.53 1.21 13.69
N PRO A 160 1.79 1.43 13.26
CA PRO A 160 2.39 0.66 12.17
C PRO A 160 2.43 -0.86 12.42
N ARG A 161 2.66 -1.29 13.66
CA ARG A 161 2.70 -2.73 13.99
C ARG A 161 1.33 -3.39 13.89
N GLU A 162 0.28 -2.70 14.30
CA GLU A 162 -1.10 -3.19 14.21
C GLU A 162 -1.56 -3.26 12.76
N MET A 163 -1.37 -2.17 12.02
CA MET A 163 -1.71 -2.07 10.60
C MET A 163 -1.07 -3.20 9.79
N ARG A 164 0.24 -3.44 9.96
CA ARG A 164 0.97 -4.46 9.21
C ARG A 164 0.48 -5.87 9.50
N ALA A 165 0.24 -6.19 10.78
CA ALA A 165 -0.26 -7.50 11.18
C ALA A 165 -1.66 -7.77 10.61
N MET A 166 -2.57 -6.78 10.73
CA MET A 166 -3.90 -6.88 10.15
C MET A 166 -3.89 -6.98 8.63
N PHE A 167 -3.01 -6.21 7.98
CA PHE A 167 -2.86 -6.26 6.54
C PHE A 167 -2.40 -7.65 6.09
N ASP A 168 -1.31 -8.16 6.66
CA ASP A 168 -0.74 -9.44 6.25
C ASP A 168 -1.68 -10.62 6.53
N GLU A 169 -2.42 -10.61 7.65
CA GLU A 169 -3.30 -11.70 8.07
C GLU A 169 -4.66 -11.69 7.35
N HIS A 170 -5.28 -10.50 7.19
CA HIS A 170 -6.68 -10.41 6.74
C HIS A 170 -6.86 -9.69 5.40
N VAL A 171 -6.07 -8.66 5.11
CA VAL A 171 -6.25 -7.87 3.89
C VAL A 171 -5.53 -8.52 2.70
N ALA A 172 -4.33 -9.03 2.91
CA ALA A 172 -3.53 -9.63 1.86
C ALA A 172 -4.23 -10.82 1.17
N PRO A 173 -4.92 -11.75 1.88
CA PRO A 173 -5.72 -12.78 1.23
C PRO A 173 -6.81 -12.21 0.30
N LEU A 174 -7.49 -11.13 0.70
CA LEU A 174 -8.52 -10.47 -0.11
C LEU A 174 -7.90 -9.86 -1.37
N VAL A 175 -6.78 -9.17 -1.22
CA VAL A 175 -6.05 -8.56 -2.35
C VAL A 175 -5.55 -9.62 -3.34
N ARG A 176 -5.12 -10.81 -2.88
CA ARG A 176 -4.79 -11.94 -3.76
C ARG A 176 -6.01 -12.51 -4.50
N GLY A 177 -7.21 -12.35 -3.94
CA GLY A 177 -8.47 -12.66 -4.63
C GLY A 177 -8.74 -11.72 -5.80
N LEU A 178 -8.39 -10.44 -5.64
CA LEU A 178 -8.55 -9.39 -6.66
C LEU A 178 -7.45 -9.44 -7.73
N SER A 179 -6.19 -9.55 -7.29
CA SER A 179 -4.99 -9.51 -8.13
C SER A 179 -4.35 -10.89 -8.22
N ARG A 180 -4.06 -11.32 -9.45
CA ARG A 180 -3.17 -12.45 -9.74
C ARG A 180 -1.80 -12.00 -10.22
N GLY A 181 -1.53 -10.70 -10.12
CA GLY A 181 -0.24 -10.13 -10.47
C GLY A 181 0.85 -10.62 -9.52
N SER A 182 2.08 -10.52 -9.97
CA SER A 182 3.24 -11.03 -9.24
C SER A 182 4.42 -10.15 -9.54
N PHE A 183 5.09 -9.70 -8.51
CA PHE A 183 6.11 -8.68 -8.59
C PHE A 183 7.51 -9.26 -8.81
N VAL A 184 8.25 -8.69 -9.74
CA VAL A 184 9.66 -8.97 -9.95
C VAL A 184 10.40 -7.64 -9.93
N GLU A 185 11.46 -7.55 -9.12
CA GLU A 185 12.33 -6.38 -9.04
C GLU A 185 13.77 -6.77 -9.32
N GLY A 186 14.46 -5.90 -10.03
CA GLY A 186 15.88 -5.99 -10.30
C GLY A 186 16.59 -4.72 -9.88
N SER A 187 17.84 -4.83 -9.41
CA SER A 187 18.70 -3.66 -9.28
C SER A 187 20.16 -3.95 -9.63
N VAL A 188 20.80 -2.95 -10.22
CA VAL A 188 22.22 -2.92 -10.56
C VAL A 188 22.83 -1.68 -9.93
N VAL A 189 23.79 -1.87 -9.04
CA VAL A 189 24.55 -0.78 -8.43
C VAL A 189 25.82 -0.58 -9.24
N VAL A 190 26.00 0.64 -9.74
CA VAL A 190 27.07 1.04 -10.65
C VAL A 190 27.93 2.11 -9.97
N ARG A 191 29.24 2.02 -10.17
CA ARG A 191 30.21 3.07 -9.80
C ARG A 191 30.91 3.60 -11.05
N GLY A 192 31.23 4.89 -11.03
CA GLY A 192 32.10 5.50 -12.05
C GLY A 192 31.39 5.99 -13.31
N LEU A 193 30.05 5.96 -13.33
CA LEU A 193 29.24 6.55 -14.40
C LEU A 193 28.25 7.59 -13.84
N PRO A 194 28.06 8.73 -14.53
CA PRO A 194 27.01 9.69 -14.21
C PRO A 194 25.60 9.09 -14.33
N GLU A 195 24.66 9.64 -13.55
CA GLU A 195 23.24 9.23 -13.63
C GLU A 195 22.64 9.46 -15.03
N SER A 196 23.00 10.58 -15.68
CA SER A 196 22.52 10.94 -17.02
C SER A 196 22.83 9.87 -18.07
N ASP A 197 24.02 9.28 -17.97
CA ASP A 197 24.54 8.33 -18.94
C ASP A 197 23.82 6.99 -18.76
N LEU A 198 23.62 6.57 -17.51
CA LEU A 198 22.84 5.39 -17.16
C LEU A 198 21.36 5.54 -17.53
N ALA A 199 20.79 6.74 -17.40
CA ALA A 199 19.41 7.00 -17.80
C ALA A 199 19.21 6.83 -19.31
N GLN A 200 20.16 7.28 -20.15
CA GLN A 200 20.11 7.10 -21.61
C GLN A 200 20.23 5.63 -22.02
N VAL A 201 21.13 4.87 -21.36
CA VAL A 201 21.24 3.43 -21.55
C VAL A 201 19.92 2.75 -21.19
N LEU A 202 19.32 3.12 -20.06
CA LEU A 202 18.07 2.52 -19.60
C LEU A 202 16.89 2.82 -20.53
N GLU A 203 16.78 4.06 -21.02
CA GLU A 203 15.76 4.44 -22.00
C GLU A 203 15.90 3.61 -23.28
N SER A 204 17.11 3.49 -23.81
CA SER A 204 17.39 2.70 -25.02
C SER A 204 17.07 1.21 -24.85
N LEU A 205 17.34 0.64 -23.66
CA LEU A 205 17.11 -0.78 -23.38
C LEU A 205 15.67 -1.11 -23.01
N THR A 206 14.88 -0.11 -22.60
CA THR A 206 13.46 -0.29 -22.26
C THR A 206 12.53 -0.01 -23.42
N GLU A 207 13.01 0.67 -24.46
CA GLU A 207 12.28 0.89 -25.70
C GLU A 207 11.95 -0.43 -26.40
N GLY A 208 10.66 -0.69 -26.60
CA GLY A 208 10.18 -1.89 -27.30
C GLY A 208 10.01 -3.15 -26.44
N LEU A 209 10.17 -3.07 -25.11
CA LEU A 209 9.83 -4.19 -24.23
C LEU A 209 8.32 -4.46 -24.25
N GLU A 210 7.92 -5.71 -24.51
CA GLU A 210 6.52 -6.15 -24.41
C GLU A 210 5.99 -6.16 -22.96
N CYS A 211 6.91 -6.05 -22.00
CA CYS A 211 6.62 -5.95 -20.58
C CYS A 211 6.54 -4.49 -20.14
N ASP A 212 5.44 -4.15 -19.48
CA ASP A 212 5.32 -2.90 -18.73
C ASP A 212 6.31 -2.91 -17.55
N VAL A 213 7.49 -2.33 -17.78
CA VAL A 213 8.61 -2.26 -16.84
C VAL A 213 8.77 -0.83 -16.37
N TYR A 214 8.74 -0.63 -15.05
CA TYR A 214 9.19 0.61 -14.44
C TYR A 214 10.70 0.54 -14.24
N ALA A 215 11.44 1.46 -14.88
CA ALA A 215 12.90 1.49 -14.84
C ALA A 215 13.39 2.91 -14.52
N LYS A 216 14.27 3.04 -13.53
CA LYS A 216 14.82 4.34 -13.10
C LYS A 216 16.23 4.21 -12.54
N THR A 217 16.90 5.35 -12.51
CA THR A 217 18.17 5.55 -11.81
C THR A 217 17.94 6.28 -10.49
N ARG A 218 18.84 6.07 -9.53
CA ARG A 218 18.90 6.82 -8.27
C ARG A 218 20.34 6.92 -7.79
N VAL A 219 20.81 8.14 -7.49
CA VAL A 219 22.10 8.33 -6.82
C VAL A 219 22.02 7.79 -5.39
N VAL A 220 22.87 6.82 -5.07
CA VAL A 220 22.96 6.22 -3.73
C VAL A 220 23.97 6.97 -2.86
N SER A 221 25.10 7.32 -3.45
CA SER A 221 26.17 8.12 -2.85
C SER A 221 27.02 8.76 -3.96
N PRO A 222 27.92 9.71 -3.65
CA PRO A 222 28.76 10.33 -4.67
C PRO A 222 29.52 9.30 -5.52
N GLY A 223 29.26 9.30 -6.83
CA GLY A 223 29.87 8.37 -7.78
C GLY A 223 29.27 6.96 -7.81
N VAL A 224 28.18 6.71 -7.08
CA VAL A 224 27.46 5.42 -7.04
C VAL A 224 25.98 5.63 -7.37
N VAL A 225 25.52 4.96 -8.41
CA VAL A 225 24.14 5.05 -8.92
C VAL A 225 23.53 3.65 -8.90
N GLU A 226 22.30 3.54 -8.43
CA GLU A 226 21.48 2.33 -8.56
C GLU A 226 20.53 2.48 -9.74
N VAL A 227 20.61 1.54 -10.68
CA VAL A 227 19.57 1.30 -11.68
C VAL A 227 18.62 0.28 -11.06
N TYR A 228 17.33 0.61 -11.00
CA TYR A 228 16.30 -0.30 -10.49
C TYR A 228 15.20 -0.46 -11.51
N VAL A 229 14.78 -1.71 -11.69
CA VAL A 229 13.78 -2.14 -12.67
C VAL A 229 12.72 -2.97 -11.97
N THR A 230 11.47 -2.83 -12.39
CA THR A 230 10.34 -3.45 -11.70
C THR A 230 9.26 -3.81 -12.70
N ALA A 231 8.70 -5.01 -12.57
CA ALA A 231 7.53 -5.44 -13.31
C ALA A 231 6.51 -6.09 -12.37
N THR A 232 5.22 -5.87 -12.62
CA THR A 232 4.11 -6.39 -11.83
C THR A 232 3.56 -7.73 -12.36
N ARG A 233 4.29 -8.38 -13.27
CA ARG A 233 3.97 -9.70 -13.85
C ARG A 233 5.18 -10.64 -13.79
N SER A 234 4.98 -11.88 -13.33
CA SER A 234 6.06 -12.87 -13.16
C SER A 234 6.59 -13.38 -14.50
N GLU A 235 5.77 -13.33 -15.55
CA GLU A 235 6.20 -13.62 -16.92
C GLU A 235 7.33 -12.69 -17.37
N CYS A 236 7.38 -11.47 -16.84
CA CYS A 236 8.41 -10.50 -17.13
C CYS A 236 9.74 -10.78 -16.42
N ARG A 237 9.85 -11.84 -15.60
CA ARG A 237 11.11 -12.18 -14.92
C ARG A 237 12.26 -12.40 -15.91
N GLY A 238 12.00 -13.10 -17.01
CA GLY A 238 13.01 -13.33 -18.06
C GLY A 238 13.46 -12.02 -18.69
N ALA A 239 12.51 -11.18 -19.12
CA ALA A 239 12.79 -9.86 -19.68
C ALA A 239 13.56 -8.95 -18.70
N LEU A 240 13.24 -9.00 -17.40
CA LEU A 240 13.99 -8.26 -16.38
C LEU A 240 15.40 -8.78 -16.19
N ALA A 241 15.61 -10.10 -16.23
CA ALA A 241 16.94 -10.69 -16.17
C ALA A 241 17.79 -10.25 -17.37
N GLU A 242 17.23 -10.34 -18.58
CA GLU A 242 17.90 -9.89 -19.82
C GLU A 242 18.22 -8.39 -19.80
N LEU A 243 17.30 -7.57 -19.28
CA LEU A 243 17.50 -6.14 -19.11
C LEU A 243 18.64 -5.83 -18.13
N ILE A 244 18.69 -6.53 -17.00
CA ILE A 244 19.79 -6.38 -16.02
C ILE A 244 21.12 -6.73 -16.67
N GLU A 245 21.21 -7.88 -17.34
CA GLU A 245 22.45 -8.28 -18.02
C GLU A 245 22.85 -7.28 -19.12
N ALA A 246 21.88 -6.71 -19.83
CA ALA A 246 22.13 -5.68 -20.84
C ALA A 246 22.68 -4.39 -20.21
N VAL A 247 22.12 -3.95 -19.08
CA VAL A 247 22.63 -2.82 -18.30
C VAL A 247 24.06 -3.09 -17.85
N GLU A 248 24.34 -4.28 -17.30
CA GLU A 248 25.70 -4.65 -16.86
C GLU A 248 26.72 -4.59 -18.02
N ARG A 249 26.35 -5.11 -19.20
CA ARG A 249 27.21 -5.07 -20.39
C ARG A 249 27.52 -3.63 -20.85
N GLU A 250 26.51 -2.76 -20.91
CA GLU A 250 26.73 -1.38 -21.34
C GLU A 250 27.52 -0.58 -20.30
N VAL A 251 27.30 -0.81 -19.00
CA VAL A 251 28.10 -0.21 -17.92
C VAL A 251 29.59 -0.53 -18.07
N VAL A 252 29.93 -1.81 -18.26
CA VAL A 252 31.33 -2.24 -18.44
C VAL A 252 31.94 -1.63 -19.71
N LYS A 253 31.17 -1.58 -20.79
CA LYS A 253 31.60 -0.99 -22.07
C LYS A 253 31.87 0.52 -21.98
N MET A 254 31.14 1.23 -21.13
CA MET A 254 31.33 2.66 -20.85
C MET A 254 32.45 2.94 -19.84
N GLY A 255 33.12 1.90 -19.30
CA GLY A 255 34.19 2.03 -18.32
C GLY A 255 33.71 2.16 -16.87
N GLY A 256 32.43 1.88 -16.61
CA GLY A 256 31.87 1.79 -15.27
C GLY A 256 32.15 0.45 -14.58
N GLU A 257 32.01 0.43 -13.27
CA GLU A 257 32.12 -0.77 -12.43
C GLU A 257 30.73 -1.21 -11.97
N VAL A 258 30.37 -2.46 -12.23
CA VAL A 258 29.19 -3.10 -11.63
C VAL A 258 29.56 -3.57 -10.22
N VAL A 259 29.01 -2.92 -9.20
CA VAL A 259 29.26 -3.23 -7.79
C VAL A 259 28.42 -4.42 -7.32
N SER A 260 27.15 -4.48 -7.75
CA SER A 260 26.26 -5.60 -7.47
C SER A 260 25.07 -5.61 -8.42
N ALA A 261 24.60 -6.79 -8.82
CA ALA A 261 23.33 -6.98 -9.50
C ALA A 261 22.46 -7.99 -8.74
N ARG A 262 21.15 -7.73 -8.67
CA ARG A 262 20.19 -8.58 -7.95
C ARG A 262 18.89 -8.65 -8.74
N LEU A 263 18.27 -9.84 -8.74
CA LEU A 263 16.92 -10.07 -9.25
C LEU A 263 16.11 -10.81 -8.17
N SER A 264 15.07 -10.16 -7.67
CA SER A 264 14.20 -10.64 -6.59
C SER A 264 12.76 -10.78 -7.09
N GLY A 265 12.00 -11.67 -6.45
CA GLY A 265 10.63 -12.03 -6.84
C GLY A 265 10.45 -13.53 -7.02
N PRO A 266 9.22 -14.03 -7.20
CA PRO A 266 8.95 -15.45 -7.30
C PRO A 266 9.62 -16.04 -8.55
N THR A 267 10.35 -17.12 -8.36
CA THR A 267 10.65 -18.11 -9.40
C THR A 267 9.43 -19.01 -9.51
N ARG A 268 8.90 -19.19 -10.72
CA ARG A 268 7.72 -20.03 -10.98
C ARG A 268 7.76 -21.37 -10.26
#